data_AF-R7NER3-F1
#
_entry.id   AF-R7NER3-F1
#
_cell.length_a   1.000
_cell.length_b   1.000
_cell.length_c   1.000
_cell.angle_alpha   90.00
_cell.angle_beta   90.00
_cell.angle_gamma   90.00
#
_symmetry.space_group_name_H-M   'P 1'
#
loop_
_entity.id
_entity.type
_entity.pdbx_description
1 polymer ?
#
loop_
_entity_poly.entity_id
_entity_poly.type
_entity_poly.pdbx_seq_one_letter_code
_entity_poly.pdbx_strand_id
1 'polypeptide(L)'
;MFQNYLIRIKVELNSDLTHYLSKLTKGLIGYTIGNAYKSDTYTAVIDVSFENGVTAPITLDKLTIIDEEYLTFLEKRERKFLDSLANATNIIKKVGPKGGFKKLTFKYDFGEMDIYNRSQAEKIINEFEKLKKEIKEVII
;
A
#
# COMPACT_ATOMS: atom_id res chain seq x y z
N MET A 1 -10.55 18.13 12.16
CA MET A 1 -11.88 17.98 11.54
C MET A 1 -11.66 17.80 10.04
N PHE A 2 -11.46 16.57 9.56
CA PHE A 2 -11.30 16.30 8.12
C PHE A 2 -12.71 16.10 7.55
N GLN A 3 -13.15 17.05 6.73
CA GLN A 3 -14.42 16.96 6.01
C GLN A 3 -14.47 15.65 5.21
N ASN A 4 -15.65 15.02 5.22
CA ASN A 4 -16.03 13.88 4.39
C ASN A 4 -15.97 14.25 2.90
N TYR A 5 -14.77 14.37 2.34
CA TYR A 5 -14.60 14.19 0.90
C TYR A 5 -14.64 12.69 0.64
N LEU A 6 -15.63 12.24 -0.14
CA LEU A 6 -15.47 11.03 -0.94
C LEU A 6 -14.19 11.25 -1.75
N ILE A 7 -13.06 10.71 -1.27
CA ILE A 7 -11.78 10.84 -1.96
C ILE A 7 -11.94 10.11 -3.29
N ARG A 8 -12.14 10.89 -4.36
CA ARG A 8 -12.16 10.38 -5.73
C ARG A 8 -10.73 10.45 -6.23
N ILE A 9 -10.04 9.33 -6.15
CA ILE A 9 -8.65 9.18 -6.61
C ILE A 9 -8.67 9.12 -8.13
N LYS A 10 -8.01 10.09 -8.78
CA LYS A 10 -7.83 10.08 -10.24
C LYS A 10 -6.85 8.99 -10.68
N VAL A 11 -7.27 8.20 -11.65
CA VAL A 11 -6.49 7.09 -12.20
C VAL A 11 -6.50 7.12 -13.73
N GLU A 12 -5.46 6.55 -14.32
CA GLU A 12 -5.33 6.32 -15.76
C GLU A 12 -5.21 4.82 -16.03
N LEU A 13 -5.91 4.35 -17.07
CA LEU A 13 -5.76 2.99 -17.55
C LEU A 13 -4.43 2.83 -18.30
N ASN A 14 -3.51 2.03 -17.77
CA ASN A 14 -2.17 1.88 -18.33
C ASN A 14 -2.06 0.78 -19.42
N SER A 15 -3.15 0.06 -19.66
CA SER A 15 -3.25 -1.10 -20.55
C SER A 15 -4.48 -1.00 -21.46
N ASP A 16 -4.43 -1.60 -22.65
CA ASP A 16 -5.60 -1.70 -23.52
C ASP A 16 -6.46 -2.89 -23.07
N LEU A 17 -7.74 -2.64 -22.77
CA LEU A 17 -8.71 -3.63 -22.31
C LEU A 17 -9.92 -3.72 -23.24
N THR A 18 -9.79 -3.30 -24.50
CA THR A 18 -10.88 -3.31 -25.48
C THR A 18 -11.43 -4.69 -25.77
N HIS A 19 -10.65 -5.76 -25.54
CA HIS A 19 -11.10 -7.15 -25.65
C HIS A 19 -12.12 -7.54 -24.57
N TYR A 20 -12.13 -6.85 -23.42
CA TYR A 20 -13.17 -6.99 -22.40
C TYR A 20 -14.35 -6.05 -22.66
N LEU A 21 -14.07 -4.78 -22.95
CA LEU A 21 -15.08 -3.79 -23.26
C LEU A 21 -14.49 -2.75 -24.22
N SER A 22 -15.09 -2.59 -25.39
CA SER A 22 -14.55 -1.79 -26.52
C SER A 22 -14.25 -0.33 -26.19
N LYS A 23 -14.78 0.20 -25.09
CA LYS A 23 -14.56 1.56 -24.61
C LYS A 23 -13.36 1.70 -23.66
N LEU A 24 -12.69 0.62 -23.26
CA LEU A 24 -11.57 0.66 -22.30
C LEU A 24 -10.22 0.67 -23.02
N THR A 25 -9.89 1.80 -23.63
CA THR A 25 -8.60 2.02 -24.30
C THR A 25 -7.53 2.49 -23.33
N LYS A 26 -6.27 2.18 -23.61
CA LYS A 26 -5.12 2.71 -22.85
C LYS A 26 -5.14 4.25 -22.82
N GLY A 27 -4.76 4.85 -21.70
CA GLY A 27 -4.78 6.29 -21.45
C GLY A 27 -6.14 6.84 -20.99
N LEU A 28 -7.17 5.98 -20.89
CA LEU A 28 -8.48 6.40 -20.43
C LEU A 28 -8.44 6.81 -18.95
N ILE A 29 -8.97 8.00 -18.68
CA ILE A 29 -9.02 8.58 -17.34
C ILE A 29 -10.31 8.17 -16.63
N GLY A 30 -10.19 7.91 -15.33
CA GLY A 30 -11.32 7.66 -14.46
C GLY A 30 -11.04 8.00 -13.01
N TYR A 31 -12.03 7.71 -12.18
CA TYR A 31 -12.02 8.00 -10.75
C TYR A 31 -12.44 6.79 -9.95
N THR A 32 -11.76 6.56 -8.83
CA THR A 32 -12.09 5.50 -7.88
C THR A 32 -12.21 6.02 -6.45
N ILE A 33 -12.96 5.32 -5.61
CA ILE A 33 -13.10 5.63 -4.18
C ILE A 33 -12.06 4.93 -3.30
N GLY A 34 -11.10 4.21 -3.89
CA GLY A 34 -9.97 3.60 -3.14
C GLY A 34 -10.29 2.27 -2.43
N ASN A 35 -11.48 1.71 -2.62
CA ASN A 35 -11.90 0.48 -1.95
C ASN A 35 -11.65 -0.76 -2.83
N ALA A 36 -10.39 -1.22 -2.87
CA ALA A 36 -10.05 -2.45 -3.57
C ALA A 36 -10.59 -3.69 -2.83
N TYR A 37 -11.01 -4.70 -3.58
CA TYR A 37 -11.52 -5.97 -3.07
C TYR A 37 -10.96 -7.15 -3.87
N LYS A 38 -11.11 -8.36 -3.34
CA LYS A 38 -10.71 -9.58 -4.06
C LYS A 38 -11.84 -10.01 -4.98
N SER A 39 -11.52 -10.19 -6.26
CA SER A 39 -12.40 -10.90 -7.19
C SER A 39 -12.50 -12.39 -6.84
N ASP A 40 -13.41 -13.09 -7.50
CA ASP A 40 -13.57 -14.55 -7.39
C ASP A 40 -12.30 -15.34 -7.77
N THR A 41 -11.41 -14.72 -8.56
CA THR A 41 -10.10 -15.28 -8.94
C THR A 41 -8.98 -14.91 -7.96
N TYR A 42 -9.30 -14.36 -6.79
CA TYR A 42 -8.36 -13.84 -5.79
C TYR A 42 -7.49 -12.68 -6.27
N THR A 43 -7.84 -12.05 -7.39
CA THR A 43 -7.14 -10.87 -7.91
C THR A 43 -7.67 -9.62 -7.23
N ALA A 44 -6.79 -8.73 -6.80
CA ALA A 44 -7.22 -7.44 -6.27
C ALA A 44 -7.74 -6.56 -7.42
N VAL A 45 -9.01 -6.16 -7.32
CA VAL A 45 -9.70 -5.28 -8.27
C VAL A 45 -10.25 -4.06 -7.55
N ILE A 46 -10.51 -3.00 -8.32
CA ILE A 46 -11.11 -1.77 -7.82
C ILE A 46 -12.09 -1.23 -8.85
N ASP A 47 -13.22 -0.70 -8.39
CA ASP A 47 -14.18 -0.06 -9.27
C ASP A 47 -13.68 1.31 -9.71
N VAL A 48 -13.74 1.55 -11.01
CA VAL A 48 -13.36 2.82 -11.65
C VAL A 48 -14.52 3.33 -12.48
N SER A 49 -14.90 4.58 -12.26
CA SER A 49 -15.82 5.33 -13.11
C SER A 49 -15.01 6.15 -14.11
N PHE A 50 -15.08 5.77 -15.39
CA PHE A 50 -14.33 6.40 -16.48
C PHE A 50 -15.07 7.58 -17.09
N GLU A 51 -14.32 8.55 -17.63
CA GLU A 51 -14.86 9.78 -18.23
C GLU A 51 -15.76 9.53 -19.45
N ASN A 52 -15.63 8.36 -20.09
CA ASN A 52 -16.49 7.94 -21.19
C ASN A 52 -17.84 7.32 -20.75
N GLY A 53 -18.17 7.41 -19.46
CA GLY A 53 -19.43 6.95 -18.87
C GLY A 53 -19.47 5.46 -18.52
N VAL A 54 -18.37 4.72 -18.72
CA VAL A 54 -18.27 3.31 -18.30
C VAL A 54 -17.84 3.23 -16.84
N THR A 55 -18.42 2.29 -16.10
CA THR A 55 -17.89 1.88 -14.80
C THR A 55 -17.53 0.39 -14.87
N ALA A 56 -16.32 0.04 -14.45
CA ALA A 56 -15.86 -1.34 -14.49
C ALA A 56 -14.89 -1.66 -13.34
N PRO A 57 -14.87 -2.91 -12.87
CA PRO A 57 -13.84 -3.39 -11.95
C PRO A 57 -12.54 -3.65 -12.73
N ILE A 58 -11.46 -3.01 -12.30
CA ILE A 58 -10.15 -3.10 -12.96
C ILE A 58 -9.13 -3.67 -12.00
N THR A 59 -8.26 -4.56 -12.48
CA THR A 59 -7.16 -5.09 -11.67
C THR A 59 -6.13 -3.99 -11.40
N LEU A 60 -5.60 -3.95 -10.18
CA LEU A 60 -4.75 -2.83 -9.74
C LEU A 60 -3.50 -2.63 -10.60
N ASP A 61 -2.97 -3.69 -11.20
CA ASP A 61 -1.79 -3.64 -12.09
C ASP A 61 -2.07 -2.91 -13.42
N LYS A 62 -3.34 -2.74 -13.80
CA LYS A 62 -3.76 -2.05 -15.03
C LYS A 62 -4.04 -0.56 -14.83
N LEU A 63 -3.88 -0.06 -13.61
CA LEU A 63 -4.13 1.34 -13.27
C LEU A 63 -2.84 2.04 -12.84
N THR A 64 -2.72 3.28 -13.25
CA THR A 64 -1.75 4.23 -12.70
C THR A 64 -2.51 5.30 -11.93
N ILE A 65 -2.11 5.57 -10.69
CA ILE A 65 -2.64 6.71 -9.93
C ILE A 65 -1.97 7.97 -10.48
N ILE A 66 -2.79 8.93 -10.95
CA ILE A 66 -2.34 10.21 -11.52
C ILE A 66 -2.85 11.41 -10.70
N ASP A 67 -3.39 11.14 -9.53
CA ASP A 67 -3.88 12.14 -8.59
C ASP A 67 -2.72 12.69 -7.76
N GLU A 68 -2.21 13.87 -8.14
CA GLU A 68 -1.06 14.50 -7.48
C GLU A 68 -1.29 14.80 -6.00
N GLU A 69 -2.52 15.20 -5.62
CA GLU A 69 -2.86 15.48 -4.24
C GLU A 69 -2.83 14.21 -3.40
N TYR A 70 -3.39 13.13 -3.93
CA TYR A 70 -3.36 11.83 -3.27
C TYR A 70 -1.94 11.24 -3.20
N LEU A 71 -1.15 11.35 -4.27
CA LEU A 71 0.26 10.93 -4.27
C LEU A 71 1.07 11.72 -3.22
N THR A 72 0.89 13.04 -3.17
CA THR A 72 1.52 13.89 -2.16
C THR A 72 1.08 13.51 -0.74
N PHE A 73 -0.20 13.16 -0.55
CA PHE A 73 -0.71 12.68 0.72
C PHE A 73 -0.05 11.35 1.13
N LEU A 74 0.09 10.40 0.21
CA LEU A 74 0.76 9.13 0.46
C LEU A 74 2.22 9.33 0.85
N GLU A 75 2.96 10.18 0.13
CA GLU A 75 4.35 10.50 0.47
C GLU A 75 4.49 11.18 1.83
N LYS A 76 3.58 12.10 2.17
CA LYS A 76 3.56 12.75 3.50
C LYS A 76 3.27 11.73 4.59
N ARG A 77 2.37 10.80 4.34
CA ARG A 77 2.03 9.72 5.28
C ARG A 77 3.22 8.76 5.46
N GLU A 78 3.88 8.38 4.38
CA GLU A 78 5.08 7.54 4.43
C GLU A 78 6.21 8.22 5.19
N ARG A 79 6.48 9.50 4.90
CA ARG A 79 7.46 10.30 5.66
C ARG A 79 7.14 10.35 7.15
N LYS A 80 5.90 10.68 7.52
CA LYS A 80 5.47 10.68 8.93
C LYS A 80 5.64 9.33 9.61
N PHE A 81 5.39 8.24 8.88
CA PHE A 81 5.61 6.90 9.38
C PHE A 81 7.11 6.64 9.61
N LEU A 82 7.97 6.96 8.63
CA LEU A 82 9.42 6.82 8.78
C LEU A 82 9.98 7.67 9.92
N ASP A 83 9.52 8.91 10.07
CA ASP A 83 9.92 9.79 11.17
C ASP A 83 9.54 9.18 12.53
N SER A 84 8.36 8.56 12.62
CA SER A 84 7.92 7.89 13.86
C SER A 84 8.75 6.65 14.23
N LEU A 85 9.51 6.08 13.29
CA LEU A 85 10.44 4.98 13.59
C LEU A 85 11.60 5.44 14.48
N ALA A 86 11.94 6.73 14.48
CA ALA A 86 12.95 7.29 15.38
C ALA A 86 12.54 7.12 16.87
N ASN A 87 11.24 7.08 17.16
CA ASN A 87 10.72 6.84 18.50
C ASN A 87 10.36 5.38 18.76
N ALA A 88 10.59 4.48 17.78
CA ALA A 88 10.22 3.09 17.93
C ALA A 88 10.99 2.41 19.07
N THR A 89 10.29 1.50 19.77
CA THR A 89 10.77 0.71 20.89
C THR A 89 10.24 -0.72 20.78
N ASN A 90 10.80 -1.62 21.61
CA ASN A 90 10.41 -3.03 21.64
C ASN A 90 10.48 -3.70 20.25
N ILE A 91 11.55 -3.42 19.50
CA ILE A 91 11.74 -3.90 18.14
C ILE A 91 12.20 -5.36 18.21
N ILE A 92 11.33 -6.28 17.80
CA ILE A 92 11.54 -7.71 17.89
C ILE A 92 11.42 -8.34 16.50
N LYS A 93 12.51 -8.97 16.04
CA LYS A 93 12.52 -9.82 14.86
C LYS A 93 12.33 -11.27 15.31
N LYS A 94 11.20 -11.86 14.94
CA LYS A 94 10.91 -13.27 15.23
C LYS A 94 11.34 -14.14 14.06
N VAL A 95 12.15 -15.16 14.36
CA VAL A 95 12.66 -16.14 13.40
C VAL A 95 12.26 -17.54 13.83
N GLY A 96 12.05 -18.45 12.88
CA GLY A 96 11.77 -19.85 13.16
C GLY A 96 13.04 -20.62 13.58
N PRO A 97 12.93 -21.88 14.02
CA PRO A 97 14.06 -22.64 14.55
C PRO A 97 15.17 -22.89 13.52
N LYS A 98 14.81 -22.84 12.23
CA LYS A 98 15.73 -22.97 11.08
C LYS A 98 16.15 -21.60 10.48
N GLY A 99 15.95 -20.49 11.21
CA GLY A 99 16.32 -19.13 10.78
C GLY A 99 15.36 -18.44 9.82
N GLY A 100 14.22 -19.06 9.48
CA GLY A 100 13.23 -18.45 8.58
C GLY A 100 12.50 -17.28 9.23
N PHE A 101 12.41 -16.13 8.54
CA PHE A 101 11.65 -14.97 9.02
C PHE A 101 10.20 -15.34 9.33
N LYS A 102 9.69 -14.92 10.50
CA LYS A 102 8.29 -15.12 10.89
C LYS A 102 7.52 -13.81 10.97
N LYS A 103 8.06 -12.84 11.71
CA LYS A 103 7.49 -11.48 11.77
C LYS A 103 8.46 -10.47 12.37
N LEU A 104 8.23 -9.20 12.09
CA LEU A 104 8.82 -8.06 12.79
C LEU A 104 7.71 -7.38 13.60
N THR A 105 7.97 -7.12 14.87
CA THR A 105 7.06 -6.42 15.79
C THR A 105 7.76 -5.22 16.39
N PHE A 106 7.08 -4.08 16.50
CA PHE A 106 7.61 -2.91 17.22
C PHE A 106 6.48 -1.97 17.67
N LYS A 107 6.78 -1.15 18.67
CA LYS A 107 5.91 -0.06 19.13
C LYS A 107 6.46 1.27 18.64
N TYR A 108 5.59 2.19 18.24
CA TYR A 108 5.91 3.50 17.71
C TYR A 108 4.79 4.50 18.06
N ASP A 109 4.94 5.78 17.68
CA ASP A 109 4.04 6.86 18.12
C ASP A 109 2.56 6.64 17.79
N PHE A 110 2.26 5.83 16.77
CA PHE A 110 0.89 5.54 16.33
C PHE A 110 0.38 4.16 16.75
N GLY A 111 1.12 3.41 17.58
CA GLY A 111 0.68 2.14 18.15
C GLY A 111 1.70 1.01 18.06
N GLU A 112 1.21 -0.22 17.89
CA GLU A 112 2.03 -1.42 17.67
C GLU A 112 1.87 -1.89 16.22
N MET A 113 2.97 -2.35 15.62
CA MET A 113 3.02 -2.82 14.24
C MET A 113 3.50 -4.26 14.22
N ASP A 114 2.82 -5.10 13.43
CA ASP A 114 3.23 -6.46 13.09
C ASP A 114 3.40 -6.58 11.57
N ILE A 115 4.60 -6.94 11.12
CA ILE A 115 4.92 -7.12 9.69
C ILE A 115 5.29 -8.58 9.44
N TYR A 116 4.48 -9.26 8.62
CA TYR A 116 4.66 -10.67 8.26
C TYR A 116 5.33 -10.86 6.90
N ASN A 117 5.26 -9.85 6.02
CA ASN A 117 5.95 -9.90 4.74
C ASN A 117 7.43 -9.60 4.94
N ARG A 118 8.30 -10.56 4.57
CA ARG A 118 9.75 -10.45 4.75
C ARG A 118 10.36 -9.24 4.03
N SER A 119 9.98 -9.00 2.78
CA SER A 119 10.55 -7.88 2.00
C SER A 119 10.17 -6.53 2.59
N GLN A 120 8.92 -6.37 3.06
CA GLN A 120 8.51 -5.17 3.78
C GLN A 120 9.26 -5.02 5.11
N ALA A 121 9.41 -6.12 5.86
CA ALA A 121 10.14 -6.10 7.13
C ALA A 121 11.61 -5.73 6.95
N GLU A 122 12.28 -6.24 5.91
CA GLU A 122 13.67 -5.91 5.60
C GLU A 122 13.85 -4.41 5.31
N LYS A 123 12.91 -3.77 4.61
CA LYS A 123 12.95 -2.31 4.42
C LYS A 123 12.92 -1.56 5.75
N ILE A 124 12.04 -1.95 6.66
CA ILE A 124 11.90 -1.31 7.97
C ILE A 124 13.09 -1.61 8.89
N ILE A 125 13.63 -2.83 8.85
CA ILE A 125 14.85 -3.21 9.56
C ILE A 125 16.02 -2.33 9.13
N ASN A 126 16.20 -2.12 7.82
CA ASN A 126 17.25 -1.24 7.32
C ASN A 126 17.10 0.21 7.83
N GLU A 127 15.87 0.71 7.98
CA GLU A 127 15.65 2.03 8.59
C GLU A 127 16.00 2.05 10.08
N PHE A 128 15.64 1.00 10.83
CA PHE A 128 16.06 0.87 12.24
C PHE A 128 17.57 0.79 12.39
N GLU A 129 18.27 0.08 11.51
CA GLU A 129 19.72 -0.01 11.49
C GLU A 129 20.37 1.36 11.22
N LYS A 130 19.85 2.14 10.24
CA LYS A 130 20.30 3.52 10.00
C LYS A 130 20.10 4.42 11.23
N LEU A 131 18.99 4.23 11.93
CA LEU A 131 18.67 4.93 13.18
C LEU A 131 19.43 4.37 14.40
N LYS A 132 20.29 3.37 14.21
CA LYS A 132 21.07 2.68 15.26
C LYS A 132 20.19 2.15 16.40
N LYS A 133 18.99 1.70 16.06
CA LYS A 133 18.06 1.07 17.00
C LYS A 133 18.46 -0.37 17.27
N GLU A 134 18.33 -0.79 18.52
CA GLU A 134 18.53 -2.18 18.89
C GLU A 134 17.35 -3.05 18.39
N ILE A 135 17.67 -4.13 17.68
CA ILE A 135 16.71 -5.09 17.18
C ILE A 135 16.94 -6.41 17.92
N LYS A 136 15.97 -6.84 18.72
CA LYS A 136 16.05 -8.11 19.44
C LYS A 136 15.59 -9.24 18.53
N GLU A 137 16.48 -10.21 18.26
CA GLU A 137 16.10 -11.43 17.57
C GLU A 137 15.60 -12.49 18.56
N VAL A 138 14.45 -13.10 18.27
CA VAL A 138 13.83 -14.14 19.10
C VAL A 138 13.46 -15.34 18.23
N ILE A 139 13.92 -16.52 18.62
CA ILE A 139 13.55 -17.79 17.98
C ILE A 139 12.19 -18.24 18.52
N ILE A 140 11.25 -18.56 17.62
CA ILE A 140 9.90 -19.08 17.92
C ILE A 140 9.59 -20.37 17.17
#